data_AF-A0A5B7TU41-F1
#
_entry.id   AF-A0A5B7TU41-F1
#
_cell.length_a   1.000
_cell.length_b   1.000
_cell.length_c   1.000
_cell.angle_alpha   90.00
_cell.angle_beta   90.00
_cell.angle_gamma   90.00
#
_symmetry.space_group_name_H-M   'P 1'
#
loop_
_entity.id
_entity.type
_entity.pdbx_description
1 polymer ?
#
loop_
_entity_poly.entity_id
_entity_poly.type
_entity_poly.pdbx_seq_one_letter_code
_entity_poly.pdbx_strand_id
1 'polypeptide(L)'
;MKIAIIFCFFLTLTVNVYSQNDSILKYTFNEENVVASAIDGSWKSEKTGNSFICIKDTTVLKLIPKKYYKYFTDKIIYHAGFLVFEKQTKKLPFILIENSGNPHLVYFREKNNVPLGDAESFNLFIAKGETRNEDKLYIGGDSNNQSFQEFLRTE
;
A
#
# COMPACT_ATOMS: atom_id res chain seq x y z
N MET A 1 66.61 36.55 -7.46
CA MET A 1 66.17 36.18 -6.10
C MET A 1 64.65 36.16 -6.06
N LYS A 2 64.09 34.95 -5.87
CA LYS A 2 62.71 34.54 -5.51
C LYS A 2 61.49 35.16 -6.23
N ILE A 3 60.95 34.37 -7.17
CA ILE A 3 59.60 34.42 -7.74
C ILE A 3 58.61 33.94 -6.67
N ALA A 4 57.62 34.75 -6.33
CA ALA A 4 56.51 34.36 -5.46
C ALA A 4 55.40 33.71 -6.32
N ILE A 5 55.27 32.40 -6.23
CA ILE A 5 54.14 31.66 -6.82
C ILE A 5 53.02 31.66 -5.78
N ILE A 6 51.96 32.41 -6.03
CA ILE A 6 50.72 32.38 -5.25
C ILE A 6 49.96 31.13 -5.69
N PHE A 7 49.93 30.12 -4.82
CA PHE A 7 49.21 28.88 -5.03
C PHE A 7 47.76 29.07 -4.59
N CYS A 8 46.87 29.39 -5.54
CA CYS A 8 45.42 29.41 -5.30
C CYS A 8 44.92 27.97 -5.12
N PHE A 9 44.76 27.56 -3.86
CA PHE A 9 44.11 26.30 -3.51
C PHE A 9 42.60 26.46 -3.65
N PHE A 10 42.05 26.22 -4.84
CA PHE A 10 40.61 26.05 -5.05
C PHE A 10 40.21 24.70 -4.48
N LEU A 11 39.78 24.70 -3.21
CA LEU A 11 39.17 23.54 -2.57
C LEU A 11 37.74 23.39 -3.15
N THR A 12 37.61 22.63 -4.23
CA THR A 12 36.29 22.26 -4.75
C THR A 12 35.65 21.28 -3.77
N LEU A 13 34.85 21.80 -2.83
CA LEU A 13 33.91 21.00 -2.07
C LEU A 13 32.91 20.42 -3.07
N THR A 14 33.15 19.19 -3.53
CA THR A 14 32.12 18.41 -4.22
C THR A 14 31.08 18.06 -3.18
N VAL A 15 30.09 18.95 -3.02
CA VAL A 15 28.86 18.59 -2.34
C VAL A 15 28.23 17.54 -3.24
N ASN A 16 28.43 16.26 -2.91
CA ASN A 16 27.62 15.19 -3.45
C ASN A 16 26.22 15.46 -2.93
N VAL A 17 25.47 16.28 -3.66
CA VAL A 17 24.02 16.30 -3.58
C VAL A 17 23.62 14.91 -4.01
N TYR A 18 23.51 14.00 -3.04
CA TYR A 18 22.68 12.82 -3.19
C TYR A 18 21.29 13.39 -3.49
N SER A 19 21.00 13.56 -4.78
CA SER A 19 19.63 13.47 -5.26
C SER A 19 19.18 12.10 -4.79
N GLN A 20 18.59 12.06 -3.60
CA GLN A 20 17.78 10.94 -3.18
C GLN A 20 16.71 10.89 -4.26
N ASN A 21 16.86 9.97 -5.20
CA ASN A 21 15.77 9.59 -6.08
C ASN A 21 14.60 9.33 -5.15
N ASP A 22 13.61 10.22 -5.16
CA ASP A 22 12.35 9.96 -4.47
C ASP A 22 11.86 8.65 -5.06
N SER A 23 11.90 7.57 -4.28
CA SER A 23 11.51 6.26 -4.76
C SER A 23 10.04 6.37 -5.16
N ILE A 24 9.78 6.52 -6.45
CA ILE A 24 8.43 6.57 -6.96
C ILE A 24 7.89 5.16 -6.81
N LEU A 25 6.98 4.97 -5.86
CA LEU A 25 6.25 3.72 -5.71
C LEU A 25 5.58 3.40 -7.05
N LYS A 26 5.91 2.24 -7.62
CA LYS A 26 5.46 1.85 -8.97
C LYS A 26 4.01 1.41 -8.91
N TYR A 27 3.12 2.25 -9.40
CA TYR A 27 1.71 1.94 -9.56
C TYR A 27 1.42 1.47 -10.98
N THR A 28 0.84 0.28 -11.11
CA THR A 28 0.41 -0.28 -12.39
C THR A 28 -0.97 -0.90 -12.20
N PHE A 29 -2.01 -0.17 -12.58
CA PHE A 29 -3.35 -0.75 -12.66
C PHE A 29 -3.43 -1.69 -13.86
N ASN A 30 -4.00 -2.88 -13.64
CA ASN A 30 -4.29 -3.86 -14.67
C ASN A 30 -5.72 -4.37 -14.46
N GLU A 31 -6.59 -4.19 -15.44
CA GLU A 31 -7.98 -4.64 -15.38
C GLU A 31 -8.12 -6.16 -15.31
N GLU A 32 -7.16 -6.89 -15.88
CA GLU A 32 -7.06 -8.35 -15.82
C GLU A 32 -6.63 -8.86 -14.44
N ASN A 33 -6.11 -7.99 -13.57
CA ASN A 33 -5.87 -8.36 -12.18
C ASN A 33 -7.20 -8.37 -11.42
N VAL A 34 -7.79 -9.56 -11.30
CA VAL A 34 -9.10 -9.82 -10.68
C VAL A 34 -9.26 -9.12 -9.33
N VAL A 35 -8.25 -9.16 -8.46
CA VAL A 35 -8.35 -8.52 -7.15
C VAL A 35 -8.32 -7.01 -7.29
N ALA A 36 -7.37 -6.46 -8.03
CA ALA A 36 -7.23 -5.02 -8.21
C ALA A 36 -8.46 -4.39 -8.89
N SER A 37 -9.08 -5.07 -9.85
CA SER A 37 -10.24 -4.56 -10.59
C SER A 37 -11.56 -4.72 -9.83
N ALA A 38 -11.66 -5.66 -8.87
CA ALA A 38 -12.90 -5.94 -8.15
C ALA A 38 -12.92 -5.45 -6.68
N ILE A 39 -11.78 -5.09 -6.07
CA ILE A 39 -11.70 -4.82 -4.63
C ILE A 39 -12.50 -3.60 -4.18
N ASP A 40 -12.71 -2.61 -5.04
CA ASP A 40 -13.48 -1.41 -4.70
C ASP A 40 -14.94 -1.75 -4.35
N GLY A 41 -15.44 -1.12 -3.29
CA GLY A 41 -16.80 -1.29 -2.79
C GLY A 41 -16.88 -1.75 -1.34
N SER A 42 -18.10 -2.03 -0.92
CA SER A 42 -18.46 -2.42 0.45
C SER A 42 -18.51 -3.93 0.63
N TRP A 43 -17.89 -4.41 1.71
CA TRP A 43 -17.71 -5.83 2.02
C TRP A 43 -18.15 -6.13 3.45
N LYS A 44 -18.89 -7.22 3.67
CA LYS A 44 -19.39 -7.63 4.99
C LYS A 44 -19.32 -9.13 5.19
N SER A 45 -18.82 -9.54 6.35
CA SER A 45 -18.88 -10.94 6.80
C SER A 45 -20.15 -11.19 7.59
N GLU A 46 -20.96 -12.15 7.17
CA GLU A 46 -22.11 -12.60 7.94
C GLU A 46 -21.69 -13.34 9.22
N LYS A 47 -20.55 -14.04 9.17
CA LYS A 47 -20.05 -14.84 10.30
C LYS A 47 -19.58 -13.99 11.47
N THR A 48 -18.86 -12.90 11.21
CA THR A 48 -18.27 -12.07 12.28
C THR A 48 -18.94 -10.72 12.42
N GLY A 49 -19.79 -10.33 11.48
CA GLY A 49 -20.38 -9.00 11.40
C GLY A 49 -19.38 -7.90 11.04
N ASN A 50 -18.12 -8.22 10.75
CA ASN A 50 -17.13 -7.23 10.33
C ASN A 50 -17.47 -6.71 8.93
N SER A 51 -17.31 -5.41 8.72
CA SER A 51 -17.46 -4.80 7.42
C SER A 51 -16.45 -3.69 7.18
N PHE A 52 -16.15 -3.45 5.90
CA PHE A 52 -15.29 -2.35 5.47
C PHE A 52 -15.61 -1.94 4.03
N ILE A 53 -15.08 -0.78 3.64
CA ILE A 53 -15.21 -0.22 2.30
C ILE A 53 -13.81 0.05 1.76
N CYS A 54 -13.56 -0.38 0.52
CA CYS A 54 -12.38 -0.03 -0.26
C CYS A 54 -12.74 1.05 -1.28
N ILE A 55 -12.02 2.17 -1.25
CA ILE A 55 -12.25 3.32 -2.12
C ILE A 55 -10.97 3.65 -2.86
N LYS A 56 -10.91 3.40 -4.17
CA LYS A 56 -9.78 3.79 -5.02
C LYS A 56 -9.44 5.28 -4.88
N ASP A 57 -8.19 5.55 -4.58
CA ASP A 57 -7.60 6.89 -4.60
C ASP A 57 -6.08 6.75 -4.67
N THR A 58 -5.50 6.98 -5.84
CA THR A 58 -4.05 6.83 -6.03
C THR A 58 -3.23 7.94 -5.35
N THR A 59 -3.86 9.01 -4.88
CA THR A 59 -3.16 10.09 -4.16
C THR A 59 -2.56 9.61 -2.84
N VAL A 60 -3.09 8.50 -2.28
CA VAL A 60 -2.57 7.90 -1.04
C VAL A 60 -1.12 7.47 -1.15
N LEU A 61 -0.61 7.19 -2.35
CA LEU A 61 0.80 6.84 -2.56
C LEU A 61 1.75 7.95 -2.11
N LYS A 62 1.31 9.23 -2.22
CA LYS A 62 2.06 10.39 -1.74
C LYS A 62 2.05 10.52 -0.21
N LEU A 63 1.12 9.84 0.46
CA LEU A 63 0.99 9.87 1.92
C LEU A 63 1.90 8.83 2.58
N ILE A 64 2.31 7.78 1.86
CA ILE A 64 3.09 6.67 2.42
C ILE A 64 4.47 7.20 2.87
N PRO A 65 4.80 7.10 4.17
CA PRO A 65 6.08 7.59 4.68
C PRO A 65 7.28 6.86 4.06
N LYS A 66 8.37 7.60 3.82
CA LYS A 66 9.63 7.07 3.26
C LYS A 66 10.20 5.86 4.02
N LYS A 67 9.92 5.72 5.33
CA LYS A 67 10.34 4.55 6.13
C LYS A 67 9.86 3.22 5.57
N TYR A 68 8.76 3.21 4.80
CA TYR A 68 8.24 2.00 4.16
C TYR A 68 8.79 1.75 2.75
N TYR A 69 9.47 2.72 2.13
CA TYR A 69 9.88 2.62 0.73
C TYR A 69 10.82 1.45 0.48
N LYS A 70 11.71 1.15 1.44
CA LYS A 70 12.61 -0.02 1.34
C LYS A 70 11.86 -1.33 1.08
N TYR A 71 10.63 -1.46 1.61
CA TYR A 71 9.83 -2.68 1.43
C TYR A 71 9.01 -2.67 0.12
N PHE A 72 8.65 -1.49 -0.39
CA PHE A 72 7.75 -1.36 -1.55
C PHE A 72 8.43 -0.95 -2.86
N THR A 73 9.68 -0.47 -2.85
CA THR A 73 10.33 0.06 -4.06
C THR A 73 10.47 -0.97 -5.18
N ASP A 74 10.66 -2.24 -4.80
CA ASP A 74 10.80 -3.35 -5.75
C ASP A 74 9.48 -4.08 -6.03
N LYS A 75 8.37 -3.60 -5.46
CA LYS A 75 7.03 -4.18 -5.63
C LYS A 75 6.22 -3.36 -6.62
N ILE A 76 5.35 -4.05 -7.35
CA ILE A 76 4.29 -3.44 -8.16
C ILE A 76 3.08 -3.21 -7.25
N ILE A 77 2.57 -1.99 -7.21
CA ILE A 77 1.30 -1.66 -6.57
C ILE A 77 0.21 -1.75 -7.64
N TYR A 78 -0.70 -2.70 -7.47
CA TYR A 78 -1.79 -2.96 -8.41
C TYR A 78 -3.02 -2.10 -8.13
N HIS A 79 -3.24 -1.74 -6.87
CA HIS A 79 -4.34 -0.89 -6.44
C HIS A 79 -3.94 -0.03 -5.24
N ALA A 80 -4.57 1.12 -5.08
CA ALA A 80 -4.31 2.02 -3.97
C ALA A 80 -5.56 2.85 -3.66
N GLY A 81 -5.77 3.13 -2.38
CA GLY A 81 -6.93 3.91 -1.96
C GLY A 81 -7.07 4.02 -0.46
N PHE A 82 -8.31 4.19 -0.01
CA PHE A 82 -8.69 4.26 1.38
C PHE A 82 -9.51 3.04 1.80
N LEU A 83 -9.17 2.50 2.96
CA LEU A 83 -9.90 1.47 3.67
C LEU A 83 -10.69 2.14 4.81
N VAL A 84 -11.98 1.84 4.90
CA VAL A 84 -12.87 2.37 5.95
C VAL A 84 -13.53 1.21 6.66
N PHE A 85 -13.15 0.95 7.91
CA PHE A 85 -13.84 -0.03 8.75
C PHE A 85 -15.10 0.58 9.34
N GLU A 86 -16.22 -0.15 9.40
CA GLU A 86 -17.51 0.37 9.90
C GLU A 86 -17.43 0.96 11.32
N LYS A 87 -16.60 0.37 12.18
CA LYS A 87 -16.39 0.85 13.56
C LYS A 87 -15.38 2.00 13.68
N GLN A 88 -14.84 2.50 12.56
CA GLN A 88 -13.83 3.55 12.53
C GLN A 88 -14.28 4.69 11.59
N THR A 89 -14.25 5.91 12.10
CA THR A 89 -14.53 7.11 11.28
C THR A 89 -13.36 7.49 10.38
N LYS A 90 -12.15 6.99 10.67
CA LYS A 90 -10.92 7.36 9.97
C LYS A 90 -10.70 6.50 8.73
N LYS A 91 -10.46 7.15 7.59
CA LYS A 91 -9.97 6.51 6.38
C LYS A 91 -8.51 6.14 6.54
N LEU A 92 -8.16 4.88 6.27
CA LEU A 92 -6.80 4.37 6.36
C LEU A 92 -6.24 4.21 4.95
N PRO A 93 -5.11 4.85 4.59
CA PRO A 93 -4.44 4.57 3.33
C PRO A 93 -4.14 3.09 3.18
N PHE A 94 -4.37 2.52 2.01
CA PHE A 94 -3.95 1.16 1.68
C PHE A 94 -3.33 1.07 0.29
N ILE A 95 -2.52 0.03 0.10
CA ILE A 95 -2.00 -0.43 -1.17
C ILE A 95 -2.22 -1.93 -1.31
N LEU A 96 -2.45 -2.37 -2.54
CA LEU A 96 -2.52 -3.78 -2.92
C LEU A 96 -1.26 -4.14 -3.71
N ILE A 97 -0.53 -5.12 -3.22
CA ILE A 97 0.70 -5.64 -3.80
C ILE A 97 0.60 -7.15 -3.96
N GLU A 98 1.63 -7.74 -4.55
CA GLU A 98 1.89 -9.18 -4.46
C GLU A 98 2.92 -9.46 -3.33
N ASN A 99 2.67 -10.52 -2.58
CA ASN A 99 3.57 -11.02 -1.55
C ASN A 99 3.62 -12.57 -1.59
N SER A 100 4.74 -13.11 -2.08
CA SER A 100 4.98 -14.55 -2.22
C SER A 100 3.89 -15.26 -3.05
N GLY A 101 3.47 -14.63 -4.14
CA GLY A 101 2.42 -15.09 -5.06
C GLY A 101 0.99 -14.73 -4.64
N ASN A 102 0.79 -14.17 -3.44
CA ASN A 102 -0.55 -13.86 -2.93
C ASN A 102 -0.89 -12.37 -3.12
N PRO A 103 -2.13 -12.03 -3.50
CA PRO A 103 -2.64 -10.67 -3.36
C PRO A 103 -2.64 -10.28 -1.88
N HIS A 104 -2.01 -9.14 -1.59
CA HIS A 104 -1.71 -8.72 -0.23
C HIS A 104 -2.02 -7.25 -0.07
N LEU A 105 -2.97 -6.93 0.81
CA LEU A 105 -3.36 -5.57 1.12
C LEU A 105 -2.59 -5.11 2.35
N VAL A 106 -1.90 -3.99 2.22
CA VAL A 106 -1.24 -3.31 3.34
C VAL A 106 -1.95 -2.00 3.59
N TYR A 107 -2.41 -1.78 4.82
CA TYR A 107 -3.03 -0.54 5.24
C TYR A 107 -2.28 0.12 6.39
N PHE A 108 -2.29 1.44 6.42
CA PHE A 108 -1.46 2.23 7.30
C PHE A 108 -2.32 2.91 8.37
N ARG A 109 -1.93 2.75 9.63
CA ARG A 109 -2.67 3.28 10.78
C ARG A 109 -1.80 4.15 11.67
N GLU A 110 -2.47 4.96 12.46
CA GLU A 110 -1.80 5.74 13.50
C GLU A 110 -1.32 4.83 14.63
N LYS A 111 -0.15 5.15 15.19
CA LYS A 111 0.41 4.47 16.36
C LYS A 111 1.23 5.45 17.16
N ASN A 112 1.00 5.50 18.48
CA ASN A 112 1.69 6.41 19.39
C ASN A 112 1.66 7.88 18.91
N ASN A 113 0.49 8.35 18.45
CA ASN A 113 0.27 9.69 17.87
C ASN A 113 1.11 10.01 16.62
N VAL A 114 1.72 9.01 15.99
CA VAL A 114 2.41 9.16 14.71
C VAL A 114 1.45 8.76 13.58
N PRO A 115 1.04 9.70 12.71
CA PRO A 115 0.24 9.38 11.53
C PRO A 115 0.98 8.35 10.66
N LEU A 116 0.28 7.29 10.24
CA LEU A 116 0.89 6.20 9.46
C LEU A 116 2.11 5.59 10.21
N GLY A 117 2.04 5.62 11.55
CA GLY A 117 3.03 5.14 12.49
C GLY A 117 3.22 3.62 12.40
N ASP A 118 2.17 2.89 12.04
CA ASP A 118 2.16 1.44 11.85
C ASP A 118 1.59 1.07 10.48
N ALA A 119 1.87 -0.16 10.07
CA ALA A 119 1.20 -0.83 8.97
C ALA A 119 0.68 -2.18 9.46
N GLU A 120 -0.51 -2.54 8.99
CA GLU A 120 -1.11 -3.85 9.14
C GLU A 120 -1.37 -4.39 7.75
N SER A 121 -1.55 -5.70 7.63
CA SER A 121 -1.71 -6.32 6.33
C SER A 121 -2.52 -7.59 6.42
N PHE A 122 -3.10 -7.99 5.29
CA PHE A 122 -3.66 -9.32 5.14
C PHE A 122 -3.56 -9.86 3.71
N ASN A 123 -3.50 -11.18 3.56
CA ASN A 123 -3.72 -11.80 2.26
C ASN A 123 -5.22 -11.83 1.92
N LEU A 124 -5.52 -11.75 0.62
CA LEU A 124 -6.88 -11.85 0.12
C LEU A 124 -6.97 -12.46 -1.27
N PHE A 125 -8.17 -12.91 -1.64
CA PHE A 125 -8.54 -13.14 -3.03
C PHE A 125 -10.03 -12.87 -3.23
N ILE A 126 -10.42 -12.61 -4.48
CA ILE A 126 -11.82 -12.41 -4.86
C ILE A 126 -12.23 -13.51 -5.82
N ALA A 127 -13.26 -14.28 -5.46
CA ALA A 127 -13.96 -15.16 -6.37
C ALA A 127 -15.04 -14.34 -7.08
N LYS A 128 -14.94 -14.23 -8.41
CA LYS A 128 -15.88 -13.47 -9.24
C LYS A 128 -17.21 -14.21 -9.37
N GLY A 129 -18.31 -13.51 -9.18
CA GLY A 129 -19.65 -13.99 -9.54
C GLY A 129 -19.99 -13.72 -11.02
N GLU A 130 -21.20 -14.11 -11.44
CA GLU A 130 -21.71 -13.70 -12.77
C GLU A 130 -21.97 -12.19 -12.79
N THR A 131 -22.37 -11.65 -11.64
CA THR A 131 -22.60 -10.23 -11.41
C THR A 131 -21.69 -9.68 -10.29
N ARG A 132 -21.51 -8.35 -10.24
CA ARG A 132 -20.61 -7.70 -9.27
C ARG A 132 -21.03 -7.95 -7.81
N ASN A 133 -22.33 -7.96 -7.54
CA ASN A 133 -22.90 -8.23 -6.20
C ASN A 133 -22.77 -9.69 -5.77
N GLU A 134 -22.44 -10.60 -6.69
CA GLU A 134 -22.14 -12.01 -6.38
C GLU A 134 -20.65 -12.27 -6.12
N ASP A 135 -19.78 -11.25 -6.26
CA ASP A 135 -18.38 -11.37 -5.88
C ASP A 135 -18.25 -11.74 -4.40
N LYS A 136 -17.31 -12.66 -4.12
CA LYS A 136 -16.95 -13.08 -2.76
C LYS A 136 -15.50 -12.75 -2.49
N LEU A 137 -15.27 -11.98 -1.43
CA LEU A 137 -13.93 -11.66 -0.95
C LEU A 137 -13.57 -12.59 0.20
N TYR A 138 -12.37 -13.14 0.15
CA TYR A 138 -11.81 -13.95 1.22
C TYR A 138 -10.57 -13.27 1.76
N ILE A 139 -10.51 -13.07 3.08
CA ILE A 139 -9.37 -12.47 3.80
C ILE A 139 -8.85 -13.47 4.84
N GLY A 140 -7.54 -13.64 4.93
CA GLY A 140 -6.91 -14.49 5.94
C GLY A 140 -5.56 -15.00 5.48
N GLY A 141 -5.07 -16.07 6.09
CA GLY A 141 -3.81 -16.70 5.65
C GLY A 141 -2.55 -15.87 5.93
N ASP A 142 -2.58 -14.93 6.88
CA ASP A 142 -1.39 -14.19 7.32
C ASP A 142 -0.39 -15.09 8.06
N SER A 143 -0.89 -16.23 8.54
CA SER A 143 -0.10 -17.37 8.98
C SER A 143 -0.78 -18.64 8.47
N ASN A 144 0.00 -19.70 8.23
CA ASN A 144 -0.50 -20.96 7.66
C ASN A 144 -1.62 -21.63 8.50
N ASN A 145 -1.78 -21.23 9.76
CA ASN A 145 -2.80 -21.72 10.67
C ASN A 145 -4.07 -20.85 10.73
N GLN A 146 -4.13 -19.75 9.97
CA GLN A 146 -5.28 -18.85 9.96
C GLN A 146 -6.16 -19.14 8.74
N SER A 147 -7.42 -19.51 9.00
CA SER A 147 -8.39 -19.73 7.94
C SER A 147 -8.78 -18.44 7.24
N PHE A 148 -9.21 -18.58 5.99
CA PHE A 148 -9.85 -17.48 5.28
C PHE A 148 -11.27 -17.24 5.81
N GLN A 149 -11.61 -15.98 5.94
CA GLN A 149 -12.93 -15.49 6.26
C GLN A 149 -13.58 -14.92 5.00
N GLU A 150 -14.82 -15.34 4.75
CA GLU A 150 -15.64 -14.84 3.64
C GLU A 150 -16.27 -13.47 3.97
N PHE A 151 -16.35 -12.62 2.96
CA PHE A 151 -17.04 -11.34 2.92
C PHE A 151 -17.87 -11.26 1.64
N LEU A 152 -19.13 -10.86 1.80
CA LEU A 152 -20.08 -10.62 0.72
C LEU A 152 -20.07 -9.14 0.35
N ARG A 153 -20.30 -8.83 -0.92
CA ARG A 153 -20.53 -7.46 -1.36
C ARG A 153 -21.89 -6.97 -0.88
N THR A 154 -22.00 -5.70 -0.47
CA THR A 154 -23.25 -5.13 0.09
C THR A 154 -23.77 -3.91 -0.68
N GLU A 155 -23.37 -3.74 -1.93
CA GLU A 155 -23.73 -2.63 -2.82
C GLU A 155 -24.14 -3.12 -4.20
#